data_AF-A0A9E3EIV5-F1
#
_entry.id   AF-A0A9E3EIV5-F1
#
_cell.length_a   1.000
_cell.length_b   1.000
_cell.length_c   1.000
_cell.angle_alpha   90.00
_cell.angle_beta   90.00
_cell.angle_gamma   90.00
#
_symmetry.space_group_name_H-M   'P 1'
#
loop_
_entity.id
_entity.type
_entity.pdbx_description
1 polymer ?
#
loop_
_entity_poly.entity_id
_entity_poly.type
_entity_poly.pdbx_seq_one_letter_code
_entity_poly.pdbx_strand_id
1 'polypeptide(L)'
;MNAASQWPGFNQYALAIVALLALRVVAAAVLPLSADEAYYWLWSQHLAAGYFDHPPAVAFLIRIGTSLFGKTAFGVRFVPLLLSVPATWCVWRAAEALGGGKDAGAAAALFFNLMLMTAVELMAATPDAPLMAASALFFWSLAKLQGSGDGRWWLAAGAAGGLALLSKYTAF
;
A
#
# COMPACT_ATOMS: atom_id res chain seq x y z
N MET A 1 14.07 5.64 38.43
CA MET A 1 14.81 6.29 37.32
C MET A 1 14.01 6.02 36.05
N ASN A 2 13.23 6.99 35.58
CA ASN A 2 12.53 6.88 34.29
C ASN A 2 13.58 7.05 33.20
N ALA A 3 13.95 5.96 32.53
CA ALA A 3 14.63 6.07 31.26
C ALA A 3 13.66 6.78 30.31
N ALA A 4 13.96 8.03 29.95
CA ALA A 4 13.27 8.69 28.86
C ALA A 4 13.29 7.73 27.66
N SER A 5 12.15 7.55 27.00
CA SER A 5 12.05 6.67 25.84
C SER A 5 13.13 7.07 24.84
N GLN A 6 14.05 6.16 24.53
CA GLN A 6 15.12 6.38 23.55
C GLN A 6 14.58 6.48 22.10
N TRP A 7 13.27 6.38 21.95
CA TRP A 7 12.57 6.39 20.67
C TRP A 7 12.15 7.81 20.28
N PRO A 8 12.16 8.12 18.98
CA PRO A 8 11.63 9.37 18.44
C PRO A 8 10.21 9.67 18.92
N GLY A 9 9.83 10.95 18.99
CA GLY A 9 8.44 11.34 19.24
C GLY A 9 7.55 11.13 18.00
N PHE A 10 6.23 11.00 18.19
CA PHE A 10 5.25 10.83 17.11
C PHE A 10 5.46 11.77 15.90
N ASN A 11 5.73 13.05 16.14
CA ASN A 11 5.95 14.04 15.08
C ASN A 11 7.17 13.73 14.21
N GLN A 12 8.21 13.12 14.78
CA GLN A 12 9.42 12.75 14.04
C GLN A 12 9.14 11.56 13.11
N TYR A 13 8.34 10.58 13.55
CA TYR A 13 7.88 9.50 12.67
C TYR A 13 7.01 10.02 11.52
N ALA A 14 6.04 10.88 11.84
CA ALA A 14 5.16 11.47 10.83
C ALA A 14 5.96 12.24 9.77
N LEU A 15 6.92 13.06 10.20
CA LEU A 15 7.81 13.79 9.29
C LEU A 15 8.63 12.85 8.41
N ALA A 16 9.20 11.77 8.98
CA ALA A 16 9.97 10.80 8.21
C ALA A 16 9.11 10.07 7.17
N ILE A 17 7.89 9.65 7.53
CA ILE A 17 6.95 9.00 6.61
C ILE A 17 6.55 9.95 5.48
N VAL A 18 6.25 11.21 5.79
CA VAL A 18 5.92 12.23 4.78
C VAL A 18 7.12 12.49 3.86
N ALA A 19 8.34 12.54 4.40
CA ALA A 19 9.55 12.70 3.59
C ALA A 19 9.77 11.51 2.65
N LEU A 20 9.56 10.27 3.12
CA LEU A 20 9.65 9.06 2.30
C LEU A 20 8.57 9.03 1.21
N LEU A 21 7.34 9.43 1.52
CA LEU A 21 6.26 9.56 0.54
C LEU A 21 6.62 10.62 -0.52
N ALA A 22 7.13 11.78 -0.11
CA ALA A 22 7.55 12.84 -1.04
C ALA A 22 8.69 12.35 -1.96
N LEU A 23 9.68 11.66 -1.41
CA LEU A 23 10.75 11.03 -2.20
C LEU A 23 10.17 10.04 -3.23
N ARG A 24 9.20 9.23 -2.82
CA ARG A 24 8.53 8.25 -3.69
C ARG A 24 7.76 8.95 -4.82
N VAL A 25 7.06 10.05 -4.52
CA VAL A 25 6.35 10.88 -5.53
C VAL A 25 7.34 11.45 -6.55
N VAL A 26 8.47 12.00 -6.09
CA VAL A 26 9.51 12.54 -6.98
C VAL A 26 10.09 11.43 -7.85
N ALA A 27 10.42 10.27 -7.27
CA ALA A 27 10.94 9.13 -8.00
C ALA A 27 9.95 8.62 -9.06
N ALA A 28 8.67 8.51 -8.72
CA ALA A 28 7.61 8.11 -9.65
C ALA A 28 7.45 9.08 -10.84
N ALA A 29 7.70 10.38 -10.62
CA ALA A 29 7.60 11.40 -11.67
C ALA A 29 8.83 11.47 -12.59
N VAL A 30 10.02 11.18 -12.08
CA VAL A 30 11.29 11.39 -12.82
C VAL A 30 11.80 10.12 -13.48
N LEU A 31 11.56 8.94 -12.90
CA LEU A 31 12.08 7.69 -13.44
C LEU A 31 11.30 7.24 -14.68
N PRO A 32 11.96 6.67 -15.71
CA PRO A 32 11.27 6.03 -16.83
C PRO A 32 10.48 4.80 -16.34
N LEU A 33 9.47 4.38 -17.12
CA LEU A 33 8.74 3.14 -16.85
C LEU A 33 9.66 1.94 -17.02
N SER A 34 9.54 0.95 -16.13
CA SER A 34 10.14 -0.36 -16.32
C SER A 34 9.40 -1.15 -17.41
N ALA A 35 9.98 -2.27 -17.85
CA ALA A 35 9.32 -3.18 -18.78
C ALA A 35 7.98 -3.70 -18.23
N ASP A 36 7.95 -4.05 -16.94
CA ASP A 36 6.73 -4.55 -16.27
C ASP A 36 5.64 -3.47 -16.22
N GLU A 37 6.00 -2.23 -15.91
CA GLU A 37 5.03 -1.13 -15.88
C GLU A 37 4.49 -0.81 -17.27
N ALA A 38 5.33 -0.87 -18.31
CA ALA A 38 4.89 -0.72 -19.69
C ALA A 38 3.93 -1.85 -20.11
N TYR A 39 4.20 -3.09 -19.64
CA TYR A 39 3.34 -4.24 -19.85
C TYR A 39 1.96 -4.06 -19.20
N TYR A 40 1.90 -3.68 -17.92
CA TYR A 40 0.63 -3.42 -17.23
C TYR A 40 -0.07 -2.15 -17.73
N TRP A 41 0.67 -1.18 -18.26
CA TRP A 41 0.07 -0.04 -18.94
C TRP A 41 -0.66 -0.45 -20.21
N LEU A 42 -0.14 -1.38 -21.01
CA LEU A 42 -0.85 -1.94 -22.17
C LEU A 42 -2.19 -2.59 -21.75
N TRP A 43 -2.21 -3.28 -20.63
CA TRP A 43 -3.44 -3.87 -20.07
C TRP A 43 -4.47 -2.80 -19.70
N SER A 44 -4.03 -1.69 -19.09
CA SER A 44 -4.94 -0.58 -18.77
C SER A 44 -5.66 -0.03 -19.99
N GLN A 45 -5.07 -0.16 -21.19
CA GLN A 45 -5.69 0.25 -22.45
C GLN A 45 -6.80 -0.71 -22.91
N HIS A 46 -6.74 -1.98 -22.47
CA HIS A 46 -7.69 -3.05 -22.79
C HIS A 46 -8.19 -3.70 -21.49
N LEU A 47 -9.06 -2.98 -20.78
CA LEU A 47 -9.57 -3.44 -19.49
C LEU A 47 -10.35 -4.75 -19.64
N ALA A 48 -10.00 -5.74 -18.82
CA ALA A 48 -10.63 -7.04 -18.74
C ALA A 48 -10.84 -7.45 -17.28
N ALA A 49 -11.65 -8.48 -17.04
CA ALA A 49 -11.87 -9.02 -15.69
C ALA A 49 -10.67 -9.84 -15.16
N GLY A 50 -9.69 -10.14 -16.02
CA GLY A 50 -8.45 -10.83 -15.70
C GLY A 50 -7.59 -10.96 -16.95
N TYR A 51 -6.30 -11.16 -16.74
CA TYR A 51 -5.30 -11.33 -17.79
C TYR A 51 -4.61 -12.68 -17.63
N PHE A 52 -3.73 -13.02 -18.57
CA PHE A 52 -3.11 -14.34 -18.66
C PHE A 52 -2.43 -14.79 -17.35
N ASP A 53 -1.70 -13.88 -16.71
CA ASP A 53 -0.86 -14.14 -15.54
C ASP A 53 -1.33 -13.43 -14.27
N HIS A 54 -2.16 -12.37 -14.37
CA HIS A 54 -2.63 -11.62 -13.20
C HIS A 54 -4.11 -11.20 -13.28
N PRO A 55 -4.77 -11.02 -12.12
CA PRO A 55 -6.09 -10.43 -12.03
C PRO A 55 -6.04 -8.89 -12.24
N PRO A 56 -7.20 -8.20 -12.31
CA PRO A 56 -7.26 -6.98 -13.09
C PRO A 56 -6.91 -5.68 -12.35
N ALA A 57 -6.68 -5.73 -11.03
CA ALA A 57 -6.61 -4.53 -10.20
C ALA A 57 -5.61 -3.49 -10.72
N VAL A 58 -4.37 -3.91 -11.05
CA VAL A 58 -3.32 -3.00 -11.54
C VAL A 58 -3.75 -2.24 -12.81
N ALA A 59 -4.42 -2.91 -13.75
CA ALA A 59 -4.85 -2.31 -15.00
C ALA A 59 -5.91 -1.22 -14.77
N PHE A 60 -6.87 -1.48 -13.87
CA PHE A 60 -7.87 -0.48 -13.48
C PHE A 60 -7.24 0.73 -12.79
N LEU A 61 -6.29 0.52 -11.87
CA LEU A 61 -5.61 1.60 -11.15
C LEU A 61 -4.79 2.47 -12.10
N ILE A 62 -4.05 1.85 -13.03
CA ILE A 62 -3.30 2.58 -14.08
C ILE A 62 -4.26 3.38 -14.97
N ARG A 63 -5.43 2.81 -15.35
CA ARG A 63 -6.42 3.55 -16.16
C ARG A 63 -6.92 4.79 -15.43
N ILE A 64 -7.20 4.69 -14.13
CA ILE A 64 -7.62 5.84 -13.32
C ILE A 64 -6.49 6.88 -13.22
N GLY A 65 -5.25 6.44 -13.01
CA GLY A 65 -4.13 7.38 -12.92
C GLY A 65 -3.87 8.13 -14.25
N THR A 66 -3.91 7.41 -15.36
CA THR A 66 -3.70 7.99 -16.69
C THR A 66 -4.87 8.83 -17.19
N SER A 67 -6.09 8.63 -16.68
CA SER A 67 -7.21 9.53 -16.95
C SER A 67 -7.10 10.86 -16.20
N LEU A 68 -6.42 10.88 -15.05
CA LEU A 68 -6.20 12.08 -14.24
C LEU A 68 -4.96 12.89 -14.64
N PHE A 69 -3.84 12.22 -14.94
CA PHE A 69 -2.52 12.85 -15.20
C PHE A 69 -1.97 12.57 -16.60
N GLY A 70 -2.82 12.04 -17.49
CA GLY A 70 -2.46 11.71 -18.86
C GLY A 70 -1.60 10.45 -19.00
N LYS A 71 -1.22 10.16 -20.24
CA LYS A 71 -0.38 9.01 -20.62
C LYS A 71 1.10 9.27 -20.33
N THR A 72 1.42 9.52 -19.08
CA THR A 72 2.78 9.82 -18.57
C THR A 72 3.23 8.73 -17.59
N ALA A 73 4.54 8.63 -17.33
CA ALA A 73 5.05 7.71 -16.31
C ALA A 73 4.42 7.96 -14.93
N PHE A 74 4.25 9.24 -14.57
CA PHE A 74 3.56 9.64 -13.35
C PHE A 74 2.09 9.22 -13.35
N GLY A 75 1.37 9.43 -14.46
CA GLY A 75 -0.03 9.01 -14.56
C GLY A 75 -0.21 7.50 -14.43
N VAL A 76 0.72 6.70 -14.94
CA VAL A 76 0.71 5.24 -14.77
C VAL A 76 0.89 4.85 -13.29
N ARG A 77 1.76 5.54 -12.56
CA ARG A 77 2.09 5.23 -11.15
C ARG A 77 1.19 5.91 -10.13
N PHE A 78 0.42 6.94 -10.50
CA PHE A 78 -0.25 7.82 -9.53
C PHE A 78 -1.14 7.08 -8.54
N VAL A 79 -2.05 6.23 -9.04
CA VAL A 79 -3.00 5.50 -8.18
C VAL A 79 -2.31 4.36 -7.43
N PRO A 80 -1.47 3.50 -8.05
CA PRO A 80 -0.65 2.53 -7.31
C PRO A 80 0.16 3.19 -6.17
N LEU A 81 0.76 4.36 -6.43
CA LEU A 81 1.49 5.13 -5.44
C LEU A 81 0.60 5.62 -4.30
N LEU A 82 -0.61 6.10 -4.63
CA LEU A 82 -1.58 6.56 -3.63
C LEU A 82 -1.96 5.47 -2.63
N LEU A 83 -1.90 4.19 -3.03
CA LEU A 83 -2.16 3.05 -2.14
C LEU A 83 -1.14 2.89 -1.01
N SER A 84 0.03 3.53 -1.12
CA SER A 84 0.99 3.60 -0.02
C SER A 84 0.43 4.26 1.25
N VAL A 85 -0.48 5.22 1.09
CA VAL A 85 -1.10 5.96 2.20
C VAL A 85 -2.02 5.06 3.03
N PRO A 86 -3.08 4.43 2.47
CA PRO A 86 -3.92 3.52 3.23
C PRO A 86 -3.15 2.30 3.72
N ALA A 87 -2.16 1.78 2.98
CA ALA A 87 -1.32 0.68 3.45
C ALA A 87 -0.56 1.06 4.73
N THR A 88 0.15 2.19 4.71
CA THR A 88 0.89 2.72 5.86
C THR A 88 -0.01 2.96 7.06
N TRP A 89 -1.20 3.53 6.82
CA TRP A 89 -2.18 3.77 7.87
C TRP A 89 -2.71 2.46 8.46
N CYS A 90 -3.04 1.46 7.63
CA CYS A 90 -3.48 0.15 8.12
C CYS A 90 -2.40 -0.53 8.97
N VAL A 91 -1.13 -0.48 8.57
CA VAL A 91 -0.02 -1.02 9.36
C VAL A 91 0.09 -0.33 10.73
N TRP A 92 0.00 1.01 10.75
CA TRP A 92 -0.05 1.77 12.00
C TRP A 92 -1.19 1.28 12.90
N ARG A 93 -2.42 1.27 12.36
CA ARG A 93 -3.62 0.90 13.14
C ARG A 93 -3.64 -0.55 13.56
N ALA A 94 -3.03 -1.46 12.79
CA ALA A 94 -2.88 -2.86 13.16
C ALA A 94 -1.97 -3.00 14.39
N ALA A 95 -0.81 -2.35 14.38
CA ALA A 95 0.12 -2.36 15.51
C ALA A 95 -0.48 -1.72 16.78
N GLU A 96 -1.26 -0.64 16.65
CA GLU A 96 -2.03 -0.09 17.77
C GLU A 96 -3.07 -1.07 18.32
N ALA A 97 -3.83 -1.73 17.44
CA ALA A 97 -4.87 -2.67 17.81
C ALA A 97 -4.33 -3.92 18.52
N LEU A 98 -3.08 -4.30 18.23
CA LEU A 98 -2.37 -5.42 18.89
C LEU A 98 -1.74 -5.03 20.24
N GLY A 99 -1.95 -3.81 20.73
CA GLY A 99 -1.54 -3.39 22.07
C GLY A 99 -0.20 -2.64 22.14
N GLY A 100 0.41 -2.28 21.01
CA GLY A 100 1.68 -1.55 20.98
C GLY A 100 1.59 -0.06 21.36
N GLY A 101 0.38 0.52 21.34
CA GLY A 101 0.18 1.95 21.53
C GLY A 101 0.63 2.81 20.33
N LYS A 102 0.49 4.14 20.45
CA LYS A 102 0.71 5.08 19.34
C LYS A 102 2.14 5.08 18.81
N ASP A 103 3.13 5.00 19.69
CA ASP A 103 4.54 5.08 19.30
C ASP A 103 5.01 3.80 18.59
N ALA A 104 4.62 2.61 19.08
CA ALA A 104 4.90 1.35 18.38
C ALA A 104 4.19 1.29 17.03
N GLY A 105 2.97 1.83 16.95
CA GLY A 105 2.23 1.96 15.71
C GLY A 105 2.92 2.85 14.68
N ALA A 106 3.39 4.02 15.10
CA ALA A 106 4.15 4.94 14.25
C ALA A 106 5.50 4.33 13.82
N ALA A 107 6.18 3.61 14.72
CA ALA A 107 7.41 2.90 14.39
C ALA A 107 7.18 1.77 13.37
N ALA A 108 6.11 0.98 13.52
CA ALA A 108 5.75 -0.06 12.56
C ALA A 108 5.47 0.51 11.16
N ALA A 109 4.74 1.62 11.09
CA ALA A 109 4.48 2.32 9.82
C ALA A 109 5.75 2.91 9.19
N LEU A 110 6.67 3.42 10.00
CA LEU A 110 7.97 3.88 9.51
C LEU A 110 8.79 2.71 8.97
N PHE A 111 8.93 1.61 9.72
CA PHE A 111 9.68 0.44 9.27
C PHE A 111 9.11 -0.18 8.01
N PHE A 112 7.78 -0.25 7.89
CA PHE A 112 7.11 -0.64 6.65
C PHE A 112 7.59 0.22 5.48
N ASN A 113 7.61 1.54 5.61
CA ASN A 113 8.07 2.42 4.52
C ASN A 113 9.59 2.38 4.27
N LEU A 114 10.39 2.04 5.28
CA LEU A 114 11.85 1.90 5.14
C LEU A 114 12.25 0.59 4.47
N MET A 115 11.40 -0.43 4.47
CA MET A 115 11.70 -1.67 3.76
C MET A 115 11.84 -1.40 2.26
N LEU A 116 12.99 -1.77 1.69
CA LEU A 116 13.31 -1.51 0.29
C LEU A 116 12.25 -2.08 -0.66
N MET A 117 11.77 -3.29 -0.39
CA MET A 117 10.70 -3.89 -1.20
C MET A 117 9.44 -3.04 -1.17
N THR A 118 9.03 -2.57 0.01
CA THR A 118 7.87 -1.68 0.14
C THR A 118 8.12 -0.37 -0.60
N ALA A 119 9.30 0.23 -0.43
CA ALA A 119 9.75 1.45 -1.10
C ALA A 119 9.51 1.39 -2.62
N VAL A 120 9.98 0.30 -3.24
CA VAL A 120 9.90 0.09 -4.70
C VAL A 120 8.49 -0.31 -5.14
N GLU A 121 7.87 -1.31 -4.51
CA GLU A 121 6.59 -1.87 -4.99
C GLU A 121 5.43 -0.89 -4.87
N LEU A 122 5.37 -0.10 -3.78
CA LEU A 122 4.34 0.94 -3.65
C LEU A 122 4.65 2.20 -4.49
N MET A 123 5.74 2.23 -5.26
CA MET A 123 5.99 3.26 -6.26
C MET A 123 5.66 2.75 -7.67
N ALA A 124 6.03 1.50 -7.95
CA ALA A 124 5.88 0.88 -9.25
C ALA A 124 4.41 0.56 -9.56
N ALA A 125 4.04 0.66 -10.82
CA ALA A 125 2.71 0.25 -11.29
C ALA A 125 2.65 -1.26 -11.55
N THR A 126 2.80 -2.05 -10.49
CA THR A 126 2.78 -3.52 -10.50
C THR A 126 1.55 -4.06 -9.74
N PRO A 127 1.19 -5.35 -9.92
CA PRO A 127 0.20 -6.05 -9.09
C PRO A 127 0.48 -6.03 -7.58
N ASP A 128 1.73 -5.79 -7.19
CA ASP A 128 2.15 -5.81 -5.79
C ASP A 128 1.69 -4.58 -5.02
N ALA A 129 1.61 -3.40 -5.64
CA ALA A 129 1.10 -2.20 -4.99
C ALA A 129 -0.33 -2.38 -4.41
N PRO A 130 -1.33 -2.81 -5.19
CA PRO A 130 -2.67 -3.08 -4.65
C PRO A 130 -2.73 -4.30 -3.74
N LEU A 131 -1.91 -5.32 -3.98
CA LEU A 131 -1.81 -6.46 -3.07
C LEU A 131 -1.36 -6.01 -1.67
N MET A 132 -0.30 -5.21 -1.58
CA MET A 132 0.23 -4.74 -0.30
C MET A 132 -0.79 -3.91 0.48
N ALA A 133 -1.54 -3.03 -0.20
CA ALA A 133 -2.57 -2.24 0.45
C ALA A 133 -3.77 -3.09 0.90
N ALA A 134 -4.20 -4.05 0.09
CA ALA A 134 -5.26 -4.99 0.45
C ALA A 134 -4.83 -5.90 1.61
N SER A 135 -3.61 -6.40 1.61
CA SER A 135 -3.04 -7.21 2.70
C SER A 135 -2.89 -6.41 3.98
N ALA A 136 -2.48 -5.13 3.92
CA ALA A 136 -2.43 -4.27 5.10
C ALA A 136 -3.83 -4.08 5.71
N LEU A 137 -4.85 -3.85 4.89
CA LEU A 137 -6.25 -3.76 5.32
C LEU A 137 -6.75 -5.10 5.91
N PHE A 138 -6.36 -6.23 5.30
CA PHE A 138 -6.68 -7.56 5.79
C PHE A 138 -6.13 -7.77 7.21
N PHE A 139 -4.83 -7.56 7.42
CA PHE A 139 -4.21 -7.72 8.74
C PHE A 139 -4.72 -6.72 9.77
N TRP A 140 -4.99 -5.48 9.38
CA TRP A 140 -5.63 -4.51 10.28
C TRP A 140 -7.03 -4.97 10.70
N SER A 141 -7.82 -5.52 9.78
CA SER A 141 -9.15 -6.05 10.09
C SER A 141 -9.08 -7.24 11.06
N LEU A 142 -8.10 -8.14 10.89
CA LEU A 142 -7.85 -9.25 11.82
C LEU A 142 -7.39 -8.75 13.20
N ALA A 143 -6.51 -7.76 13.27
CA ALA A 143 -6.09 -7.16 14.53
C ALA A 143 -7.28 -6.52 15.27
N LYS A 144 -8.19 -5.86 14.54
CA LYS A 144 -9.43 -5.31 15.09
C LYS A 144 -10.39 -6.39 15.58
N LEU A 145 -10.53 -7.48 14.83
CA LEU A 145 -11.31 -8.63 15.24
C LEU A 145 -10.78 -9.21 16.57
N GLN A 146 -9.46 -9.43 16.66
CA GLN A 146 -8.82 -9.97 17.86
C GLN A 146 -8.98 -9.04 19.06
N GLY A 147 -8.77 -7.74 18.87
CA GLY A 147 -8.81 -6.77 19.98
C GLY A 147 -10.22 -6.39 20.45
N SER A 148 -11.24 -6.51 19.60
CA SER A 148 -12.62 -6.09 19.94
C SER A 148 -13.62 -7.22 20.12
N GLY A 149 -13.35 -8.41 19.58
CA GLY A 149 -14.32 -9.52 19.51
C GLY A 149 -15.52 -9.25 18.59
N ASP A 150 -15.57 -8.12 17.88
CA ASP A 150 -16.67 -7.78 16.98
C ASP A 150 -16.56 -8.54 15.65
N GLY A 151 -17.45 -9.52 15.46
CA GLY A 151 -17.49 -10.37 14.27
C GLY A 151 -17.69 -9.63 12.95
N ARG A 152 -18.16 -8.36 12.96
CA ARG A 152 -18.31 -7.56 11.73
C ARG A 152 -16.98 -7.35 11.00
N TRP A 153 -15.85 -7.41 11.70
CA TRP A 153 -14.53 -7.32 11.09
C TRP A 153 -14.21 -8.48 10.14
N TRP A 154 -14.93 -9.61 10.21
CA TRP A 154 -14.83 -10.66 9.20
C TRP A 154 -15.27 -10.20 7.81
N LEU A 155 -16.25 -9.28 7.72
CA LEU A 155 -16.66 -8.71 6.43
C LEU A 155 -15.55 -7.85 5.82
N ALA A 156 -14.88 -7.05 6.65
CA ALA A 156 -13.75 -6.23 6.23
C ALA A 156 -12.54 -7.11 5.82
N ALA A 157 -12.24 -8.16 6.59
CA ALA A 157 -11.20 -9.12 6.25
C ALA A 157 -11.53 -9.87 4.95
N GLY A 158 -12.77 -10.35 4.76
CA GLY A 158 -13.19 -11.02 3.54
C GLY A 158 -13.11 -10.09 2.31
N ALA A 159 -13.58 -8.85 2.43
CA ALA A 159 -13.48 -7.86 1.36
C ALA A 159 -12.00 -7.55 1.01
N ALA A 160 -11.15 -7.36 2.01
CA ALA A 160 -9.73 -7.13 1.81
C ALA A 160 -9.03 -8.33 1.16
N GLY A 161 -9.37 -9.55 1.58
CA GLY A 161 -8.87 -10.79 0.96
C GLY A 161 -9.31 -10.94 -0.49
N GLY A 162 -10.55 -10.58 -0.80
CA GLY A 162 -11.03 -10.50 -2.18
C GLY A 162 -10.27 -9.49 -3.03
N LEU A 163 -10.00 -8.29 -2.49
CA LEU A 163 -9.18 -7.28 -3.16
C LEU A 163 -7.73 -7.74 -3.37
N ALA A 164 -7.16 -8.47 -2.41
CA ALA A 164 -5.82 -9.05 -2.52
C ALA A 164 -5.77 -10.10 -3.65
N LEU A 165 -6.77 -10.98 -3.73
CA LEU A 165 -6.92 -11.96 -4.82
C LEU A 165 -7.20 -11.31 -6.18
N LEU A 166 -7.90 -10.18 -6.22
CA LEU A 166 -8.07 -9.37 -7.44
C LEU A 166 -6.79 -8.63 -7.85
N SER A 167 -5.80 -8.57 -6.97
CA SER A 167 -4.49 -7.98 -7.23
C SER A 167 -3.48 -9.01 -7.71
N LYS A 168 -3.36 -10.15 -7.03
CA LYS A 168 -2.42 -11.22 -7.37
C LYS A 168 -2.98 -12.58 -6.96
N TYR A 169 -2.83 -13.60 -7.81
CA TYR A 169 -3.32 -14.95 -7.50
C TYR A 169 -2.58 -15.59 -6.32
N THR A 170 -1.31 -15.21 -6.09
CA THR A 170 -0.48 -15.70 -4.98
C THR A 170 -0.57 -14.79 -3.74
N ALA A 171 -1.74 -14.22 -3.47
CA ALA A 171 -1.93 -13.29 -2.36
C ALA A 171 -1.73 -13.93 -0.96
N PHE A 172 -1.94 -15.25 -0.86
CA PHE A 172 -1.86 -16.03 0.38
C PHE A 172 -1.12 -17.35 0.13
#